data_AF-A0A3D1AWY4-F1
#
_entry.id   AF-A0A3D1AWY4-F1
#
_cell.length_a   1.000
_cell.length_b   1.000
_cell.length_c   1.000
_cell.angle_alpha   90.00
_cell.angle_beta   90.00
_cell.angle_gamma   90.00
#
_symmetry.space_group_name_H-M   'P 1'
#
loop_
_entity.id
_entity.type
_entity.pdbx_description
1 polymer ?
#
loop_
_entity_poly.entity_id
_entity_poly.type
_entity_poly.pdbx_seq_one_letter_code
_entity_poly.pdbx_strand_id
1 'polypeptide(L)'
;FVYSWDGHQFVFDAELYGGAVARGLQREDYSELPHLQLYNGSYRVLVNDQLDETDYTDRLELLAVDHRIGTSVGIDDSGKLYSLNALQVPLSAHDEGGADLLPWLASDDRRIWEAPPASNPGGQLRHEIHLTFSKPADAATAKLLVHAGTGEWGLRMMNTLFGLYGQDLASKLASLDSNPIDAQALKSWSATEDLYALKVWVEEPSGWQVRGVIPGGGMGARVVQLDVSHVKGDQVHIRLQPPAGFWAINSIAIDFSPDQNLKVNRIAPQSARTSAGKDVSPELQATDGSYYTAMKGDSVFVGFAAPAERPGMSRTVFLHSNGYYRPDVRSQGPADNVTLSKIFT
;
A
#
# COMPACT_ATOMS: atom_id res chain seq x y z
N PHE A 1 -2.52 -12.27 -3.13
CA PHE A 1 -3.75 -11.88 -2.39
C PHE A 1 -3.80 -12.50 -1.01
N VAL A 2 -4.39 -11.80 -0.04
CA VAL A 2 -4.51 -12.20 1.36
C VAL A 2 -5.98 -12.21 1.75
N TYR A 3 -6.40 -13.29 2.39
CA TYR A 3 -7.74 -13.49 2.90
C TYR A 3 -7.71 -13.85 4.37
N SER A 4 -8.56 -13.21 5.16
CA SER A 4 -8.72 -13.48 6.58
C SER A 4 -9.89 -14.40 6.83
N TRP A 5 -9.75 -15.31 7.77
CA TRP A 5 -10.86 -16.11 8.26
C TRP A 5 -11.77 -15.28 9.17
N ASP A 6 -13.02 -15.11 8.77
CA ASP A 6 -14.03 -14.33 9.51
C ASP A 6 -14.82 -15.16 10.54
N GLY A 7 -14.40 -16.40 10.78
CA GLY A 7 -15.14 -17.38 11.60
C GLY A 7 -15.94 -18.39 10.77
N HIS A 8 -16.25 -18.08 9.51
CA HIS A 8 -17.08 -18.89 8.63
C HIS A 8 -16.45 -19.17 7.26
N GLN A 9 -15.77 -18.18 6.67
CA GLN A 9 -15.14 -18.24 5.36
C GLN A 9 -13.89 -17.35 5.30
N PHE A 10 -13.14 -17.47 4.21
CA PHE A 10 -12.03 -16.57 3.91
C PHE A 10 -12.53 -15.34 3.14
N VAL A 11 -12.26 -14.15 3.67
CA VAL A 11 -12.67 -12.85 3.11
C VAL A 11 -11.43 -12.06 2.70
N PHE A 12 -11.45 -11.46 1.51
CA PHE A 12 -10.33 -10.68 0.99
C PHE A 12 -10.05 -9.46 1.89
N ASP A 13 -8.78 -9.25 2.22
CA ASP A 13 -8.31 -8.09 2.99
C ASP A 13 -7.25 -7.28 2.25
N ALA A 14 -6.32 -7.93 1.55
CA ALA A 14 -5.17 -7.22 1.02
C ALA A 14 -4.52 -7.87 -0.22
N GLU A 15 -3.87 -7.04 -1.01
CA GLU A 15 -2.88 -7.43 -2.01
C GLU A 15 -1.48 -7.07 -1.49
N LEU A 16 -0.49 -7.90 -1.79
CA LEU A 16 0.87 -7.72 -1.31
C LEU A 16 1.79 -7.26 -2.44
N TYR A 17 2.89 -6.60 -2.07
CA TYR A 17 4.07 -6.40 -2.91
C TYR A 17 3.89 -5.45 -4.11
N GLY A 18 2.73 -4.83 -4.32
CA GLY A 18 2.41 -4.05 -5.52
C GLY A 18 3.48 -3.04 -5.94
N GLY A 19 4.24 -3.33 -7.02
CA GLY A 19 5.39 -2.56 -7.52
C GLY A 19 6.78 -3.17 -7.25
N ALA A 20 6.88 -4.28 -6.49
CA ALA A 20 8.13 -4.99 -6.19
C ALA A 20 8.33 -6.14 -7.19
N VAL A 21 8.57 -5.79 -8.45
CA VAL A 21 8.57 -6.74 -9.59
C VAL A 21 9.85 -7.57 -9.74
N ALA A 22 10.78 -7.45 -8.79
CA ALA A 22 12.08 -8.11 -8.81
C ALA A 22 12.64 -8.18 -7.38
N ARG A 23 13.60 -9.08 -7.14
CA ARG A 23 14.25 -9.26 -5.83
C ARG A 23 14.96 -8.00 -5.36
N GLY A 24 15.60 -7.24 -6.24
CA GLY A 24 16.22 -5.97 -5.87
C GLY A 24 15.22 -4.88 -5.43
N LEU A 25 13.92 -5.12 -5.63
CA LEU A 25 12.82 -4.27 -5.20
C LEU A 25 12.04 -4.87 -4.01
N GLN A 26 12.46 -6.02 -3.49
CA GLN A 26 11.90 -6.65 -2.29
C GLN A 26 11.82 -5.64 -1.15
N ARG A 27 10.72 -5.71 -0.40
CA ARG A 27 10.42 -4.78 0.69
C ARG A 27 9.47 -5.39 1.71
N GLU A 28 9.40 -4.72 2.84
CA GLU A 28 8.34 -4.93 3.82
C GLU A 28 7.01 -4.36 3.28
N ASP A 29 5.92 -5.02 3.63
CA ASP A 29 4.55 -4.58 3.36
C ASP A 29 3.67 -4.86 4.57
N TYR A 30 2.78 -3.92 4.86
CA TYR A 30 1.95 -3.90 6.06
C TYR A 30 0.49 -3.69 5.68
N SER A 31 -0.35 -4.69 5.91
CA SER A 31 -1.77 -4.61 5.56
C SER A 31 -2.64 -4.86 6.77
N GLU A 32 -3.62 -4.00 7.03
CA GLU A 32 -4.65 -4.26 8.04
C GLU A 32 -5.49 -5.47 7.61
N LEU A 33 -5.89 -6.29 8.59
CA LEU A 33 -6.74 -7.46 8.38
C LEU A 33 -8.10 -7.29 9.10
N PRO A 34 -8.98 -6.38 8.62
CA PRO A 34 -10.21 -6.03 9.32
C PRO A 34 -11.21 -7.18 9.46
N HIS A 35 -11.15 -8.19 8.57
CA HIS A 35 -12.05 -9.34 8.65
C HIS A 35 -11.51 -10.48 9.53
N LEU A 36 -10.27 -10.38 10.04
CA LEU A 36 -9.63 -11.46 10.78
C LEU A 36 -10.24 -11.66 12.16
N GLN A 37 -10.80 -12.85 12.38
CA GLN A 37 -11.38 -13.23 13.67
C GLN A 37 -10.61 -14.38 14.33
N LEU A 38 -10.66 -14.40 15.65
CA LEU A 38 -10.16 -15.49 16.45
C LEU A 38 -11.01 -16.75 16.20
N TYR A 39 -10.37 -17.86 15.85
CA TYR A 39 -11.03 -19.14 15.69
C TYR A 39 -10.22 -20.25 16.37
N ASN A 40 -10.81 -20.86 17.40
CA ASN A 40 -10.20 -21.94 18.20
C ASN A 40 -8.78 -21.62 18.69
N GLY A 41 -8.57 -20.40 19.21
CA GLY A 41 -7.27 -19.96 19.74
C GLY A 41 -6.24 -19.55 18.68
N SER A 42 -6.64 -19.49 17.41
CA SER A 42 -5.75 -19.15 16.29
C SER A 42 -6.36 -18.10 15.37
N TYR A 43 -5.51 -17.28 14.75
CA TYR A 43 -5.86 -16.54 13.54
C TYR A 43 -5.52 -17.39 12.32
N ARG A 44 -6.34 -17.29 11.28
CA ARG A 44 -6.16 -18.04 10.03
C ARG A 44 -6.17 -17.08 8.86
N VAL A 45 -5.12 -17.17 8.06
CA VAL A 45 -4.93 -16.37 6.86
C VAL A 45 -4.71 -17.32 5.69
N LEU A 46 -5.29 -17.01 4.55
CA LEU A 46 -5.03 -17.66 3.28
C LEU A 46 -4.27 -16.67 2.40
N VAL A 47 -3.09 -17.08 1.94
CA VAL A 47 -2.36 -16.35 0.89
C VAL A 47 -2.50 -17.13 -0.40
N ASN A 48 -2.90 -16.45 -1.46
CA ASN A 48 -3.14 -17.05 -2.76
C ASN A 48 -2.66 -16.11 -3.86
N ASP A 49 -1.88 -16.66 -4.79
CA ASP A 49 -1.53 -16.00 -6.03
C ASP A 49 -2.68 -16.19 -7.04
N GLN A 50 -3.15 -15.09 -7.63
CA GLN A 50 -4.24 -15.08 -8.60
C GLN A 50 -3.89 -14.37 -9.91
N LEU A 51 -2.73 -13.73 -9.99
CA LEU A 51 -2.31 -12.99 -11.18
C LEU A 51 -1.41 -13.87 -12.05
N ASP A 52 -1.19 -13.47 -13.29
CA ASP A 52 -0.19 -14.10 -14.15
C ASP A 52 1.21 -13.61 -13.72
N GLU A 53 1.67 -14.11 -12.58
CA GLU A 53 2.94 -13.78 -11.97
C GLU A 53 3.52 -14.97 -11.17
N THR A 54 4.65 -14.73 -10.52
CA THR A 54 5.23 -15.63 -9.53
C THR A 54 5.58 -14.83 -8.29
N ASP A 55 4.92 -15.14 -7.18
CA ASP A 55 5.14 -14.54 -5.87
C ASP A 55 6.30 -15.21 -5.13
N TYR A 56 7.12 -14.40 -4.48
CA TYR A 56 8.22 -14.83 -3.62
C TYR A 56 8.04 -14.20 -2.24
N THR A 57 7.50 -14.96 -1.30
CA THR A 57 7.30 -14.53 0.10
C THR A 57 8.41 -15.08 0.98
N ASP A 58 9.14 -14.21 1.67
CA ASP A 58 10.24 -14.57 2.58
C ASP A 58 9.77 -14.58 4.04
N ARG A 59 8.76 -13.76 4.37
CA ARG A 59 8.23 -13.67 5.74
C ARG A 59 6.76 -13.34 5.76
N LEU A 60 6.05 -13.94 6.71
CA LEU A 60 4.74 -13.48 7.19
C LEU A 60 4.78 -13.39 8.72
N GLU A 61 4.23 -12.34 9.28
CA GLU A 61 4.10 -12.11 10.72
C GLU A 61 2.81 -11.33 10.96
N LEU A 62 2.09 -11.61 12.05
CA LEU A 62 0.99 -10.72 12.48
C LEU A 62 1.46 -9.75 13.55
N LEU A 63 1.00 -8.50 13.45
CA LEU A 63 1.08 -7.48 14.49
C LEU A 63 -0.30 -7.35 15.13
N ALA A 64 -0.52 -7.98 16.28
CA ALA A 64 -1.73 -7.81 17.06
C ALA A 64 -1.56 -6.64 18.02
N VAL A 65 -2.28 -5.54 17.77
CA VAL A 65 -2.15 -4.28 18.47
C VAL A 65 -3.35 -4.07 19.38
N ASP A 66 -3.14 -4.17 20.69
CA ASP A 66 -4.17 -3.84 21.69
C ASP A 66 -4.15 -2.34 21.99
N HIS A 67 -5.32 -1.71 21.86
CA HIS A 67 -5.53 -0.27 22.05
C HIS A 67 -6.82 0.01 22.80
N ARG A 68 -7.01 1.27 23.22
CA ARG A 68 -8.22 1.66 23.96
C ARG A 68 -9.46 1.53 23.06
N ILE A 69 -10.59 1.19 23.65
CA ILE A 69 -11.87 1.19 22.96
C ILE A 69 -12.17 2.61 22.46
N GLY A 70 -12.63 2.74 21.23
CA GLY A 70 -12.95 4.03 20.59
C GLY A 70 -11.75 4.73 19.94
N THR A 71 -10.57 4.12 19.94
CA THR A 71 -9.42 4.57 19.13
C THR A 71 -9.25 3.61 17.95
N SER A 72 -8.69 4.07 16.84
CA SER A 72 -8.22 3.22 15.75
C SER A 72 -6.69 3.17 15.74
N VAL A 73 -6.11 2.23 15.00
CA VAL A 73 -4.67 2.13 14.79
C VAL A 73 -4.40 2.18 13.31
N GLY A 74 -3.42 2.97 12.89
CA GLY A 74 -2.89 2.95 11.54
C GLY A 74 -1.40 2.63 11.54
N ILE A 75 -0.86 2.29 10.38
CA ILE A 75 0.55 1.96 10.18
C ILE A 75 1.10 2.72 8.97
N ASP A 76 2.35 3.20 9.06
CA ASP A 76 3.05 3.77 7.91
C ASP A 76 3.85 2.70 7.13
N ASP A 77 4.48 3.12 6.03
CA ASP A 77 5.28 2.26 5.16
C ASP A 77 6.55 1.72 5.82
N SER A 78 7.00 2.34 6.91
CA SER A 78 8.13 1.88 7.73
C SER A 78 7.74 0.83 8.78
N GLY A 79 6.44 0.60 8.98
CA GLY A 79 5.91 -0.27 10.02
C GLY A 79 5.68 0.40 11.37
N LYS A 80 5.79 1.73 11.43
CA LYS A 80 5.50 2.49 12.65
C LYS A 80 3.98 2.60 12.82
N LEU A 81 3.53 2.21 14.01
CA LEU A 81 2.12 2.23 14.40
C LEU A 81 1.74 3.56 15.05
N TYR A 82 0.54 4.02 14.72
CA TYR A 82 -0.03 5.28 15.20
C TYR A 82 -1.42 5.05 15.77
N SER A 83 -1.70 5.65 16.94
CA SER A 83 -3.08 5.72 17.44
C SER A 83 -3.82 6.86 16.76
N LEU A 84 -5.04 6.63 16.33
CA LEU A 84 -5.93 7.59 15.67
C LEU A 84 -7.17 7.77 16.56
N ASN A 85 -7.37 8.97 17.11
CA ASN A 85 -8.38 9.21 18.16
C ASN A 85 -9.52 10.13 17.72
N ALA A 86 -9.24 11.04 16.79
CA ALA A 86 -10.15 12.06 16.32
C ALA A 86 -9.87 12.32 14.83
N LEU A 87 -10.13 11.29 14.01
CA LEU A 87 -10.06 11.41 12.56
C LEU A 87 -11.08 12.45 12.07
N GLN A 88 -10.60 13.39 11.28
CA GLN A 88 -11.39 14.44 10.65
C GLN A 88 -11.40 14.20 9.15
N VAL A 89 -12.59 14.15 8.57
CA VAL A 89 -12.78 14.14 7.12
C VAL A 89 -12.44 15.53 6.54
N PRO A 90 -12.16 15.66 5.23
CA PRO A 90 -11.89 16.95 4.63
C PRO A 90 -13.14 17.85 4.73
N LEU A 91 -12.92 19.14 4.98
CA LEU A 91 -13.97 20.16 4.89
C LEU A 91 -14.39 20.41 3.44
N SER A 92 -13.44 20.27 2.52
CA SER A 92 -13.62 20.37 1.08
C SER A 92 -12.62 19.47 0.37
N ALA A 93 -13.03 18.92 -0.77
CA ALA A 93 -12.17 18.21 -1.70
C ALA A 93 -12.60 18.56 -3.12
N HIS A 94 -11.69 19.04 -3.97
CA HIS A 94 -12.02 19.35 -5.36
C HIS A 94 -10.86 19.05 -6.31
N ASP A 95 -11.21 18.80 -7.57
CA ASP A 95 -10.23 18.64 -8.64
C ASP A 95 -9.73 19.99 -9.19
N GLU A 96 -8.85 19.95 -10.20
CA GLU A 96 -8.36 21.13 -10.92
C GLU A 96 -9.44 21.92 -11.67
N GLY A 97 -10.56 21.27 -12.00
CA GLY A 97 -11.72 21.86 -12.66
C GLY A 97 -12.78 22.41 -11.68
N GLY A 98 -12.59 22.21 -10.38
CA GLY A 98 -13.52 22.58 -9.32
C GLY A 98 -14.66 21.58 -9.10
N ALA A 99 -14.58 20.36 -9.64
CA ALA A 99 -15.55 19.31 -9.34
C ALA A 99 -15.39 18.83 -7.90
N ASP A 100 -16.51 18.61 -7.22
CA ASP A 100 -16.52 18.14 -5.83
C ASP A 100 -16.13 16.66 -5.73
N LEU A 101 -15.06 16.40 -4.98
CA LEU A 101 -14.53 15.06 -4.73
C LEU A 101 -14.87 14.53 -3.32
N LEU A 102 -15.52 15.33 -2.46
CA LEU A 102 -15.91 14.87 -1.12
C LEU A 102 -16.74 13.58 -1.14
N PRO A 103 -17.72 13.39 -2.06
CA PRO A 103 -18.52 12.17 -2.11
C PRO A 103 -17.72 10.88 -2.29
N TRP A 104 -16.47 10.99 -2.76
CA TRP A 104 -15.57 9.86 -3.00
C TRP A 104 -14.48 9.72 -1.95
N LEU A 105 -14.18 10.76 -1.17
CA LEU A 105 -12.98 10.81 -0.31
C LEU A 105 -13.32 10.92 1.18
N ALA A 106 -14.58 11.15 1.54
CA ALA A 106 -14.99 11.40 2.92
C ALA A 106 -15.14 10.15 3.79
N SER A 107 -15.28 8.96 3.20
CA SER A 107 -15.57 7.73 3.97
C SER A 107 -14.99 6.48 3.33
N ASP A 108 -14.55 5.54 4.17
CA ASP A 108 -14.21 4.19 3.74
C ASP A 108 -15.48 3.36 3.46
N ASP A 109 -16.09 3.61 2.31
CA ASP A 109 -17.35 3.00 1.87
C ASP A 109 -17.22 2.25 0.53
N ARG A 110 -15.97 2.01 0.10
CA ARG A 110 -15.60 1.40 -1.20
C ARG A 110 -16.05 2.19 -2.44
N ARG A 111 -16.49 3.45 -2.31
CA ARG A 111 -16.59 4.36 -3.46
C ARG A 111 -15.20 4.88 -3.78
N ILE A 112 -14.64 4.40 -4.88
CA ILE A 112 -13.26 4.69 -5.26
C ILE A 112 -13.26 5.79 -6.31
N TRP A 113 -12.57 6.89 -6.02
CA TRP A 113 -12.16 7.83 -7.03
C TRP A 113 -10.92 7.27 -7.74
N GLU A 114 -10.98 7.09 -9.05
CA GLU A 114 -9.81 6.80 -9.87
C GLU A 114 -9.39 8.05 -10.64
N ALA A 115 -8.09 8.31 -10.67
CA ALA A 115 -7.53 9.36 -11.51
C ALA A 115 -7.91 9.06 -12.97
N PRO A 116 -8.62 9.96 -13.68
CA PRO A 116 -8.99 9.71 -15.07
C PRO A 116 -7.75 9.47 -15.95
N PRO A 117 -7.78 8.57 -16.93
CA PRO A 117 -6.70 8.47 -17.90
C PRO A 117 -6.69 9.70 -18.82
N ALA A 118 -5.53 10.02 -19.39
CA ALA A 118 -5.41 11.10 -20.35
C ALA A 118 -6.32 10.85 -21.57
N SER A 119 -7.13 11.86 -21.95
CA SER A 119 -8.14 11.71 -23.01
C SER A 119 -7.53 11.53 -24.41
N ASN A 120 -6.25 11.89 -24.58
CA ASN A 120 -5.46 11.71 -25.79
C ASN A 120 -3.95 11.78 -25.45
N PRO A 121 -3.04 11.39 -26.36
CA PRO A 121 -1.59 11.36 -26.08
C PRO A 121 -0.94 12.70 -25.72
N GLY A 122 -1.55 13.84 -26.07
CA GLY A 122 -1.09 15.19 -25.70
C GLY A 122 -1.91 15.83 -24.58
N GLY A 123 -2.77 15.05 -23.92
CA GLY A 123 -3.64 15.51 -22.84
C GLY A 123 -2.88 15.77 -21.54
N GLN A 124 -3.61 16.23 -20.53
CA GLN A 124 -3.10 16.41 -19.18
C GLN A 124 -2.70 15.05 -18.59
N LEU A 125 -1.46 14.95 -18.11
CA LEU A 125 -0.88 13.72 -17.58
C LEU A 125 -0.91 13.65 -16.05
N ARG A 126 -1.36 14.70 -15.38
CA ARG A 126 -1.45 14.81 -13.92
C ARG A 126 -2.73 15.52 -13.54
N HIS A 127 -3.50 14.93 -12.64
CA HIS A 127 -4.65 15.58 -12.02
C HIS A 127 -4.22 16.30 -10.75
N GLU A 128 -5.09 17.15 -10.21
CA GLU A 128 -4.90 17.72 -8.88
C GLU A 128 -6.08 17.36 -7.98
N ILE A 129 -5.80 17.05 -6.72
CA ILE A 129 -6.82 16.94 -5.68
C ILE A 129 -6.44 17.93 -4.60
N HIS A 130 -7.30 18.91 -4.36
CA HIS A 130 -7.13 19.92 -3.33
C HIS A 130 -8.06 19.60 -2.16
N LEU A 131 -7.47 19.43 -0.98
CA LEU A 131 -8.15 19.04 0.25
C LEU A 131 -7.94 20.13 1.30
N THR A 132 -9.00 20.46 2.05
CA THR A 132 -8.90 21.38 3.18
C THR A 132 -9.33 20.67 4.45
N PHE A 133 -8.56 20.80 5.52
CA PHE A 133 -8.88 20.28 6.85
C PHE A 133 -8.82 21.39 7.90
N SER A 134 -9.63 21.28 8.97
CA SER A 134 -9.46 22.11 10.16
C SER A 134 -8.15 21.76 10.87
N LYS A 135 -7.42 22.78 11.35
CA LYS A 135 -6.16 22.64 12.05
C LYS A 135 -6.26 23.21 13.47
N PRO A 136 -5.97 22.43 14.52
CA PRO A 136 -5.78 22.98 15.87
C PRO A 136 -4.63 23.98 15.91
N ALA A 137 -4.77 25.04 16.73
CA ALA A 137 -3.83 26.16 16.77
C ALA A 137 -2.39 25.76 17.11
N ASP A 138 -2.22 24.76 17.98
CA ASP A 138 -0.95 24.25 18.48
C ASP A 138 -0.45 22.99 17.75
N ALA A 139 -1.17 22.50 16.74
CA ALA A 139 -0.76 21.33 15.99
C ALA A 139 0.52 21.61 15.19
N ALA A 140 1.59 20.87 15.50
CA ALA A 140 2.85 20.86 14.74
C ALA A 140 3.00 19.62 13.84
N THR A 141 2.25 18.55 14.13
CA THR A 141 2.26 17.31 13.38
C THR A 141 0.85 16.84 13.11
N ALA A 142 0.64 16.13 12.00
CA ALA A 142 -0.62 15.48 11.68
C ALA A 142 -0.37 14.05 11.19
N LYS A 143 -1.39 13.20 11.30
CA LYS A 143 -1.43 11.87 10.72
C LYS A 143 -2.49 11.86 9.65
N LEU A 144 -2.10 11.76 8.38
CA LEU A 144 -3.01 11.59 7.27
C LEU A 144 -3.26 10.09 7.08
N LEU A 145 -4.46 9.62 7.40
CA LEU A 145 -4.90 8.27 7.08
C LEU A 145 -5.46 8.28 5.65
N VAL A 146 -4.85 7.51 4.76
CA VAL A 146 -5.26 7.40 3.36
C VAL A 146 -5.60 5.97 3.04
N HIS A 147 -6.79 5.73 2.50
CA HIS A 147 -7.15 4.47 1.87
C HIS A 147 -6.97 4.63 0.36
N ALA A 148 -5.91 4.07 -0.18
CA ALA A 148 -5.56 4.19 -1.59
C ALA A 148 -4.84 2.94 -2.11
N GLY A 149 -4.72 2.85 -3.42
CA GLY A 149 -3.96 1.84 -4.13
C GLY A 149 -3.75 2.23 -5.59
N THR A 150 -3.24 1.30 -6.39
CA THR A 150 -3.12 1.46 -7.84
C THR A 150 -4.49 1.24 -8.51
N GLY A 151 -4.89 2.15 -9.38
CA GLY A 151 -6.12 2.03 -10.17
C GLY A 151 -6.00 1.03 -11.32
N GLU A 152 -7.14 0.63 -11.88
CA GLU A 152 -7.18 -0.42 -12.91
C GLU A 152 -6.37 -0.05 -14.16
N TRP A 153 -6.44 1.21 -14.57
CA TRP A 153 -5.66 1.72 -15.69
C TRP A 153 -4.14 1.74 -15.38
N GLY A 154 -3.74 2.05 -14.15
CA GLY A 154 -2.34 2.00 -13.71
C GLY A 154 -1.75 0.59 -13.83
N LEU A 155 -2.51 -0.44 -13.46
CA LEU A 155 -2.12 -1.84 -13.64
C LEU A 155 -1.95 -2.20 -15.12
N ARG A 156 -2.85 -1.71 -16.00
CA ARG A 156 -2.73 -1.88 -17.46
C ARG A 156 -1.50 -1.17 -18.02
N MET A 157 -1.18 0.03 -17.52
CA MET A 157 0.02 0.78 -17.91
C MET A 157 1.29 0.00 -17.53
N MET A 158 1.34 -0.60 -16.34
CA MET A 158 2.49 -1.42 -15.92
C MET A 158 2.64 -2.69 -16.77
N ASN A 159 1.54 -3.41 -17.04
CA ASN A 159 1.57 -4.55 -17.94
C ASN A 159 2.04 -4.17 -19.36
N THR A 160 1.61 -3.00 -19.86
CA THR A 160 2.06 -2.48 -21.15
C THR A 160 3.55 -2.15 -21.13
N LEU A 161 4.05 -1.50 -20.07
CA LEU A 161 5.47 -1.19 -19.89
C LEU A 161 6.31 -2.48 -19.88
N PHE A 162 5.88 -3.53 -19.18
CA PHE A 162 6.58 -4.82 -19.20
C PHE A 162 6.57 -5.45 -20.60
N GLY A 163 5.46 -5.34 -21.33
CA GLY A 163 5.35 -5.81 -22.71
C GLY A 163 6.33 -5.14 -23.68
N LEU A 164 6.71 -3.88 -23.44
CA LEU A 164 7.70 -3.15 -24.26
C LEU A 164 9.10 -3.78 -24.19
N TYR A 165 9.43 -4.48 -23.12
CA TYR A 165 10.70 -5.20 -23.04
C TYR A 165 10.74 -6.44 -23.94
N GLY A 166 9.59 -6.92 -24.46
CA GLY A 166 9.58 -8.05 -25.38
C GLY A 166 10.29 -9.28 -24.81
N GLN A 167 11.13 -9.90 -25.63
CA GLN A 167 11.99 -11.02 -25.23
C GLN A 167 13.07 -10.65 -24.18
N ASP A 168 13.35 -9.36 -23.97
CA ASP A 168 14.39 -8.88 -23.05
C ASP A 168 13.88 -8.72 -21.60
N LEU A 169 12.59 -8.91 -21.33
CA LEU A 169 11.99 -8.71 -20.01
C LEU A 169 12.71 -9.53 -18.92
N ALA A 170 12.99 -10.81 -19.19
CA ALA A 170 13.69 -11.68 -18.24
C ALA A 170 15.10 -11.15 -17.91
N SER A 171 15.83 -10.65 -18.91
CA SER A 171 17.15 -10.04 -18.71
C SER A 171 17.03 -8.74 -17.91
N LYS A 172 16.00 -7.93 -18.17
CA LYS A 172 15.75 -6.71 -17.40
C LYS A 172 15.45 -7.01 -15.93
N LEU A 173 14.58 -7.98 -15.64
CA LEU A 173 14.27 -8.38 -14.25
C LEU A 173 15.52 -8.93 -13.54
N ALA A 174 16.34 -9.74 -14.22
CA ALA A 174 17.61 -10.22 -13.67
C ALA A 174 18.62 -9.09 -13.39
N SER A 175 18.59 -8.01 -14.18
CA SER A 175 19.38 -6.80 -13.92
C SER A 175 18.96 -6.14 -12.60
N LEU A 176 17.65 -6.03 -12.36
CA LEU A 176 17.12 -5.49 -11.11
C LEU A 176 17.50 -6.36 -9.89
N ASP A 177 17.60 -7.68 -10.05
CA ASP A 177 17.99 -8.58 -8.95
C ASP A 177 19.46 -8.44 -8.54
N SER A 178 20.33 -8.19 -9.51
CA SER A 178 21.79 -8.29 -9.33
C SER A 178 22.51 -6.94 -9.25
N ASN A 179 21.88 -5.87 -9.72
CA ASN A 179 22.46 -4.54 -9.76
C ASN A 179 21.65 -3.53 -8.92
N PRO A 180 22.13 -3.16 -7.71
CA PRO A 180 21.46 -2.18 -6.86
C PRO A 180 21.27 -0.81 -7.52
N ILE A 181 22.13 -0.43 -8.47
CA ILE A 181 22.01 0.84 -9.20
C ILE A 181 20.76 0.82 -10.09
N ASP A 182 20.50 -0.28 -10.78
CA ASP A 182 19.33 -0.41 -11.66
C ASP A 182 18.02 -0.42 -10.84
N ALA A 183 18.02 -1.14 -9.72
CA ALA A 183 16.88 -1.17 -8.79
C ALA A 183 16.61 0.22 -8.21
N GLN A 184 17.66 0.94 -7.80
CA GLN A 184 17.51 2.30 -7.28
C GLN A 184 17.06 3.28 -8.36
N ALA A 185 17.55 3.16 -9.59
CA ALA A 185 17.13 4.01 -10.71
C ALA A 185 15.63 3.86 -10.99
N LEU A 186 15.09 2.64 -10.98
CA LEU A 186 13.66 2.39 -11.17
C LEU A 186 12.83 2.96 -10.01
N LYS A 187 13.29 2.80 -8.76
CA LYS A 187 12.64 3.40 -7.58
C LYS A 187 12.60 4.93 -7.68
N SER A 188 13.73 5.54 -8.03
CA SER A 188 13.84 7.00 -8.19
C SER A 188 12.93 7.50 -9.32
N TRP A 189 12.90 6.84 -10.47
CA TRP A 189 11.99 7.17 -11.57
C TRP A 189 10.52 7.08 -11.12
N SER A 190 10.13 5.99 -10.46
CA SER A 190 8.77 5.82 -9.95
C SER A 190 8.38 6.93 -8.95
N ALA A 191 9.31 7.38 -8.12
CA ALA A 191 9.08 8.46 -7.16
C ALA A 191 9.03 9.85 -7.81
N THR A 192 9.87 10.09 -8.82
CA THR A 192 9.77 11.30 -9.66
C THR A 192 8.42 11.36 -10.34
N GLU A 193 7.96 10.24 -10.89
CA GLU A 193 6.70 10.15 -11.63
C GLU A 193 5.45 10.01 -10.77
N ASP A 194 5.55 9.89 -9.44
CA ASP A 194 4.42 9.68 -8.52
C ASP A 194 3.61 8.40 -8.81
N LEU A 195 4.23 7.34 -9.35
CA LEU A 195 3.54 6.08 -9.65
C LEU A 195 3.32 5.26 -8.36
N TYR A 196 4.40 4.76 -7.74
CA TYR A 196 4.32 4.03 -6.45
C TYR A 196 4.70 4.88 -5.23
N ALA A 197 4.69 6.21 -5.37
CA ALA A 197 5.04 7.16 -4.32
C ALA A 197 4.38 8.52 -4.59
N LEU A 198 3.11 8.67 -4.22
CA LEU A 198 2.35 9.91 -4.46
C LEU A 198 2.68 10.96 -3.41
N LYS A 199 3.31 12.05 -3.85
CA LYS A 199 3.67 13.16 -2.97
C LYS A 199 2.43 13.82 -2.36
N VAL A 200 2.52 14.11 -1.06
CA VAL A 200 1.56 14.93 -0.31
C VAL A 200 2.14 16.33 -0.15
N TRP A 201 1.57 17.29 -0.88
CA TRP A 201 1.97 18.70 -0.81
C TRP A 201 1.12 19.40 0.24
N VAL A 202 1.76 20.15 1.14
CA VAL A 202 1.10 20.98 2.16
C VAL A 202 1.37 22.44 1.83
N GLU A 203 0.35 23.28 1.89
CA GLU A 203 0.51 24.72 1.69
C GLU A 203 1.14 25.38 2.92
N GLU A 204 2.22 26.13 2.69
CA GLU A 204 2.91 26.92 3.70
C GLU A 204 3.08 28.36 3.22
N PRO A 205 3.48 29.32 4.10
CA PRO A 205 3.75 30.69 3.67
C PRO A 205 4.83 30.82 2.57
N SER A 206 5.71 29.82 2.45
CA SER A 206 6.74 29.72 1.39
C SER A 206 6.22 29.09 0.10
N GLY A 207 4.94 28.68 0.05
CA GLY A 207 4.32 27.92 -1.04
C GLY A 207 4.13 26.45 -0.69
N TRP A 208 3.80 25.65 -1.70
CA TRP A 208 3.57 24.21 -1.56
C TRP A 208 4.87 23.44 -1.25
N GLN A 209 4.89 22.71 -0.14
CA GLN A 209 6.01 21.87 0.29
C GLN A 209 5.61 20.40 0.34
N VAL A 210 6.48 19.49 -0.13
CA VAL A 210 6.24 18.05 0.04
C VAL A 210 6.49 17.70 1.51
N ARG A 211 5.46 17.21 2.20
CA ARG A 211 5.52 16.84 3.64
C ARG A 211 5.24 15.37 3.90
N GLY A 212 4.93 14.60 2.86
CA GLY A 212 4.71 13.17 2.97
C GLY A 212 4.65 12.49 1.61
N VAL A 213 4.59 11.17 1.64
CA VAL A 213 4.44 10.32 0.46
C VAL A 213 3.46 9.21 0.80
N ILE A 214 2.44 9.02 -0.03
CA ILE A 214 1.55 7.87 0.03
C ILE A 214 2.22 6.74 -0.77
N PRO A 215 2.50 5.57 -0.18
CA PRO A 215 3.06 4.44 -0.91
C PRO A 215 2.02 3.85 -1.86
N GLY A 216 2.43 3.47 -3.06
CA GLY A 216 1.56 2.75 -4.00
C GLY A 216 1.59 1.24 -3.75
N GLY A 217 0.60 0.54 -4.30
CA GLY A 217 0.45 -0.90 -4.16
C GLY A 217 -1.02 -1.31 -4.18
N GLY A 218 -1.33 -2.42 -3.53
CA GLY A 218 -2.70 -2.86 -3.33
C GLY A 218 -3.54 -1.83 -2.57
N MET A 219 -4.86 -1.82 -2.80
CA MET A 219 -5.79 -0.98 -2.06
C MET A 219 -5.71 -1.26 -0.56
N GLY A 220 -5.43 -0.23 0.24
CA GLY A 220 -5.42 -0.36 1.69
C GLY A 220 -5.18 0.95 2.44
N ALA A 221 -5.40 0.91 3.75
CA ALA A 221 -5.17 2.05 4.63
C ALA A 221 -3.69 2.20 5.01
N ARG A 222 -3.16 3.42 4.93
CA ARG A 222 -1.79 3.79 5.34
C ARG A 222 -1.78 5.14 6.04
N VAL A 223 -0.92 5.29 7.04
CA VAL A 223 -0.68 6.58 7.70
C VAL A 223 0.51 7.27 7.06
N VAL A 224 0.32 8.54 6.71
CA VAL A 224 1.40 9.45 6.32
C VAL A 224 1.54 10.51 7.40
N GLN A 225 2.67 10.52 8.10
CA GLN A 225 2.96 11.55 9.09
C GLN A 225 3.38 12.85 8.37
N LEU A 226 2.72 13.95 8.70
CA LEU A 226 2.98 15.27 8.13
C LEU A 226 3.54 16.21 9.19
N ASP A 227 4.55 16.99 8.81
CA ASP A 227 4.95 18.20 9.53
C ASP A 227 4.07 19.36 9.06
N VAL A 228 3.30 19.94 9.99
CA VAL A 228 2.40 21.07 9.76
C VAL A 228 2.76 22.28 10.63
N SER A 229 3.96 22.28 11.23
CA SER A 229 4.45 23.33 12.13
C SER A 229 4.60 24.69 11.43
N HIS A 230 4.79 24.67 10.11
CA HIS A 230 4.92 25.85 9.27
C HIS A 230 3.58 26.38 8.72
N VAL A 231 2.50 25.59 8.82
CA VAL A 231 1.16 26.00 8.38
C VAL A 231 0.61 27.10 9.29
N LYS A 232 0.05 28.16 8.70
CA LYS A 232 -0.53 29.30 9.41
C LYS A 232 -2.05 29.25 9.36
N GLY A 233 -2.69 29.79 10.39
CA GLY A 233 -4.15 29.81 10.49
C GLY A 233 -4.71 28.51 11.09
N ASP A 234 -6.00 28.32 10.86
CA ASP A 234 -6.84 27.25 11.41
C ASP A 234 -7.21 26.19 10.36
N GLN A 235 -6.51 26.18 9.22
CA GLN A 235 -6.68 25.20 8.15
C GLN A 235 -5.35 24.65 7.67
N VAL A 236 -5.35 23.39 7.25
CA VAL A 236 -4.28 22.77 6.44
C VAL A 236 -4.86 22.52 5.06
N HIS A 237 -4.18 23.04 4.04
CA HIS A 237 -4.48 22.72 2.64
C HIS A 237 -3.47 21.68 2.14
N ILE A 238 -4.00 20.59 1.58
CA ILE A 238 -3.22 19.51 0.99
C ILE A 238 -3.52 19.46 -0.51
N ARG A 239 -2.47 19.28 -1.31
CA ARG A 239 -2.59 18.98 -2.74
C ARG A 239 -1.95 17.64 -3.04
N LEU A 240 -2.69 16.76 -3.72
CA LEU A 240 -2.16 15.56 -4.36
C LEU A 240 -2.11 15.77 -5.87
N GLN A 241 -1.16 15.13 -6.55
CA GLN A 241 -1.00 15.24 -8.00
C GLN A 241 -0.87 13.88 -8.69
N PRO A 242 -1.90 13.01 -8.59
CA PRO A 242 -1.82 11.66 -9.15
C PRO A 242 -1.62 11.72 -10.68
N PRO A 243 -0.72 10.89 -11.24
CA PRO A 243 -0.65 10.70 -12.68
C PRO A 243 -1.97 10.19 -13.24
N ALA A 244 -2.30 10.63 -14.45
CA ALA A 244 -3.52 10.26 -15.14
C ALA A 244 -3.66 8.74 -15.22
N GLY A 245 -4.78 8.21 -14.72
CA GLY A 245 -5.09 6.79 -14.74
C GLY A 245 -4.39 5.93 -13.67
N PHE A 246 -3.52 6.48 -12.82
CA PHE A 246 -2.64 5.62 -12.02
C PHE A 246 -3.17 5.29 -10.62
N TRP A 247 -3.77 6.25 -9.93
CA TRP A 247 -4.17 6.10 -8.53
C TRP A 247 -5.66 5.88 -8.37
N ALA A 248 -5.99 5.01 -7.42
CA ALA A 248 -7.32 4.80 -6.89
C ALA A 248 -7.33 5.22 -5.41
N ILE A 249 -8.26 6.08 -5.02
CA ILE A 249 -8.34 6.65 -3.67
C ILE A 249 -9.78 6.52 -3.19
N ASN A 250 -9.96 5.93 -2.01
CA ASN A 250 -11.27 5.72 -1.42
C ASN A 250 -11.56 6.63 -0.23
N SER A 251 -10.55 6.98 0.57
CA SER A 251 -10.78 7.93 1.66
C SER A 251 -9.51 8.60 2.12
N ILE A 252 -9.65 9.82 2.63
CA ILE A 252 -8.57 10.58 3.25
C ILE A 252 -9.12 11.25 4.50
N ALA A 253 -8.48 11.01 5.65
CA ALA A 253 -8.80 11.66 6.91
C ALA A 253 -7.52 12.12 7.61
N ILE A 254 -7.63 13.11 8.51
CA ILE A 254 -6.50 13.65 9.25
C ILE A 254 -6.74 13.56 10.77
N ASP A 255 -5.71 13.22 11.53
CA ASP A 255 -5.73 13.23 12.99
C ASP A 255 -4.55 14.06 13.53
N PHE A 256 -4.84 14.96 14.47
CA PHE A 256 -3.85 15.81 15.15
C PHE A 256 -3.60 15.40 16.60
N SER A 257 -4.24 14.32 17.05
CA SER A 257 -4.16 13.84 18.42
C SER A 257 -2.74 13.36 18.71
N PRO A 258 -2.21 13.53 19.94
CA PRO A 258 -0.94 12.91 20.31
C PRO A 258 -1.03 11.39 20.26
N ASP A 259 0.10 10.74 20.00
CA ASP A 259 0.18 9.28 20.00
C ASP A 259 -0.06 8.73 21.41
N GLN A 260 -0.85 7.66 21.48
CA GLN A 260 -1.10 6.90 22.69
C GLN A 260 -0.24 5.64 22.72
N ASN A 261 0.02 5.11 23.92
CA ASN A 261 0.75 3.86 24.08
C ASN A 261 -0.05 2.69 23.49
N LEU A 262 0.50 2.08 22.44
CA LEU A 262 0.02 0.84 21.85
C LEU A 262 0.76 -0.36 22.45
N LYS A 263 0.08 -1.50 22.61
CA LYS A 263 0.74 -2.77 22.97
C LYS A 263 0.69 -3.72 21.79
N VAL A 264 1.87 -4.04 21.28
CA VAL A 264 2.04 -4.82 20.05
C VAL A 264 2.55 -6.20 20.41
N ASN A 265 1.86 -7.23 19.93
CA ASN A 265 2.33 -8.61 19.95
C ASN A 265 2.68 -9.01 18.53
N ARG A 266 3.94 -9.41 18.33
CA ARG A 266 4.43 -9.99 17.07
C ARG A 266 4.21 -11.49 17.10
N ILE A 267 3.56 -12.02 16.09
CA ILE A 267 3.12 -13.42 16.04
C ILE A 267 3.66 -14.06 14.77
N ALA A 268 4.64 -14.94 14.93
CA ALA A 268 5.16 -15.75 13.83
C ALA A 268 4.14 -16.83 13.40
N PRO A 269 4.23 -17.33 12.16
CA PRO A 269 3.40 -18.45 11.70
C PRO A 269 3.65 -19.68 12.58
N GLN A 270 2.58 -20.25 13.13
CA GLN A 270 2.64 -21.52 13.84
C GLN A 270 2.58 -22.71 12.86
N SER A 271 1.90 -22.52 11.73
CA SER A 271 1.81 -23.51 10.66
C SER A 271 1.54 -22.80 9.33
N ALA A 272 2.12 -23.29 8.25
CA ALA A 272 1.79 -22.89 6.90
C ALA A 272 1.76 -24.11 5.99
N ARG A 273 0.62 -24.38 5.34
CA ARG A 273 0.45 -25.55 4.48
C ARG A 273 -0.15 -25.17 3.14
N THR A 274 0.41 -25.70 2.06
CA THR A 274 -0.18 -25.51 0.73
C THR A 274 -1.49 -26.29 0.59
N SER A 275 -2.27 -26.01 -0.47
CA SER A 275 -3.46 -26.80 -0.82
C SER A 275 -3.18 -28.30 -0.98
N ALA A 276 -1.94 -28.67 -1.34
CA ALA A 276 -1.49 -30.07 -1.43
C ALA A 276 -1.00 -30.66 -0.08
N GLY A 277 -1.05 -29.88 1.00
CA GLY A 277 -0.64 -30.31 2.35
C GLY A 277 0.87 -30.20 2.64
N LYS A 278 1.68 -29.71 1.68
CA LYS A 278 3.12 -29.46 1.89
C LYS A 278 3.29 -28.40 2.98
N ASP A 279 4.13 -28.69 3.96
CA ASP A 279 4.56 -27.70 4.95
C ASP A 279 5.54 -26.71 4.32
N VAL A 280 5.23 -25.42 4.43
CA VAL A 280 6.06 -24.30 3.97
C VAL A 280 6.29 -23.29 5.09
N SER A 281 6.08 -23.71 6.34
CA SER A 281 6.32 -22.87 7.51
C SER A 281 7.76 -22.36 7.57
N PRO A 282 8.81 -23.15 7.27
CA PRO A 282 10.21 -22.69 7.32
C PRO A 282 10.46 -21.46 6.45
N GLU A 283 9.91 -21.44 5.23
CA GLU A 283 10.09 -20.38 4.24
C GLU A 283 9.34 -19.07 4.57
N LEU A 284 8.57 -19.04 5.67
CA LEU A 284 7.74 -17.89 6.05
C LEU A 284 8.11 -17.32 7.43
N GLN A 285 9.12 -17.89 8.11
CA GLN A 285 9.48 -17.49 9.48
C GLN A 285 10.29 -16.19 9.56
N ALA A 286 11.17 -15.94 8.59
CA ALA A 286 12.17 -14.89 8.71
C ALA A 286 12.63 -14.43 7.33
N THR A 287 13.07 -13.17 7.25
CA THR A 287 13.67 -12.62 6.03
C THR A 287 15.11 -13.11 5.90
N ASP A 288 15.29 -14.31 5.35
CA ASP A 288 16.59 -14.97 5.17
C ASP A 288 16.88 -15.36 3.71
N GLY A 289 15.98 -15.02 2.79
CA GLY A 289 16.08 -15.34 1.38
C GLY A 289 15.63 -16.75 1.01
N SER A 290 14.99 -17.48 1.94
CA SER A 290 14.35 -18.77 1.69
C SER A 290 12.86 -18.58 1.42
N TYR A 291 12.50 -18.38 0.16
CA TYR A 291 11.14 -18.00 -0.21
C TYR A 291 10.15 -19.17 -0.31
N TYR A 292 8.93 -18.93 0.13
CA TYR A 292 7.75 -19.59 -0.42
C TYR A 292 7.48 -19.00 -1.81
N THR A 293 7.60 -19.85 -2.83
CA THR A 293 7.28 -19.49 -4.22
C THR A 293 5.88 -19.98 -4.56
N ALA A 294 5.02 -19.05 -4.99
CA ALA A 294 3.69 -19.35 -5.50
C ALA A 294 3.57 -18.91 -6.95
N MET A 295 2.92 -19.75 -7.76
CA MET A 295 2.44 -19.36 -9.09
C MET A 295 0.93 -19.18 -9.04
N LYS A 296 0.36 -18.56 -10.07
CA LYS A 296 -1.10 -18.44 -10.26
C LYS A 296 -1.88 -19.70 -9.86
N GLY A 297 -2.77 -19.54 -8.88
CA GLY A 297 -3.62 -20.61 -8.35
C GLY A 297 -3.04 -21.33 -7.13
N ASP A 298 -1.74 -21.19 -6.84
CA ASP A 298 -1.15 -21.72 -5.62
C ASP A 298 -1.68 -20.99 -4.39
N SER A 299 -1.93 -21.75 -3.33
CA SER A 299 -2.40 -21.21 -2.06
C SER A 299 -1.68 -21.82 -0.88
N VAL A 300 -1.48 -21.01 0.16
CA VAL A 300 -0.98 -21.43 1.47
C VAL A 300 -1.93 -20.98 2.56
N PHE A 301 -2.32 -21.92 3.43
CA PHE A 301 -3.11 -21.68 4.63
C PHE A 301 -2.17 -21.51 5.81
N VAL A 302 -2.18 -20.33 6.41
CA VAL A 302 -1.28 -19.92 7.48
C VAL A 302 -2.07 -19.76 8.78
N GLY A 303 -1.61 -20.43 9.84
CA GLY A 303 -2.17 -20.37 11.18
C GLY A 303 -1.22 -19.64 12.12
N PHE A 304 -1.76 -18.75 12.94
CA PHE A 304 -1.03 -17.98 13.95
C PHE A 304 -1.66 -18.21 15.31
N ALA A 305 -0.86 -18.48 16.34
CA ALA A 305 -1.34 -18.60 17.71
C ALA A 305 -1.78 -17.22 18.22
N ALA A 306 -3.07 -17.03 18.48
CA ALA A 306 -3.56 -15.72 18.89
C ALA A 306 -3.19 -15.43 20.35
N PRO A 307 -2.61 -14.26 20.67
CA PRO A 307 -2.35 -13.88 22.04
C PRO A 307 -3.67 -13.64 22.77
N ALA A 308 -3.67 -13.86 24.08
CA ALA A 308 -4.85 -13.59 24.91
C ALA A 308 -5.35 -12.15 24.70
N GLU A 309 -6.67 -12.00 24.62
CA GLU A 309 -7.29 -10.68 24.59
C GLU A 309 -7.06 -9.95 25.92
N ARG A 310 -6.89 -8.63 25.85
CA ARG A 310 -6.74 -7.80 27.03
C ARG A 310 -8.10 -7.23 27.43
N PRO A 311 -8.63 -7.53 28.62
CA PRO A 311 -9.93 -7.03 29.05
C PRO A 311 -10.03 -5.51 28.94
N GLY A 312 -11.13 -5.02 28.34
CA GLY A 312 -11.40 -3.58 28.16
C GLY A 312 -10.58 -2.89 27.07
N MET A 313 -9.89 -3.64 26.21
CA MET A 313 -9.17 -3.13 25.05
C MET A 313 -9.81 -3.64 23.74
N SER A 314 -9.62 -2.88 22.67
CA SER A 314 -9.86 -3.31 21.29
C SER A 314 -8.54 -3.80 20.68
N ARG A 315 -8.63 -4.58 19.61
CA ARG A 315 -7.48 -5.11 18.89
C ARG A 315 -7.60 -4.85 17.39
N THR A 316 -6.55 -4.27 16.80
CA THR A 316 -6.33 -4.23 15.35
C THR A 316 -5.22 -5.19 15.01
N VAL A 317 -5.36 -5.93 13.90
CA VAL A 317 -4.34 -6.88 13.44
C VAL A 317 -3.83 -6.45 12.07
N PHE A 318 -2.51 -6.39 11.93
CA PHE A 318 -1.85 -6.17 10.65
C PHE A 318 -1.07 -7.42 10.23
N LEU A 319 -1.08 -7.74 8.95
CA LEU A 319 -0.10 -8.62 8.33
C LEU A 319 1.15 -7.81 8.00
N HIS A 320 2.29 -8.24 8.54
CA HIS A 320 3.62 -7.79 8.17
C HIS A 320 4.25 -8.86 7.28
N SER A 321 4.49 -8.52 6.03
CA SER A 321 5.03 -9.44 5.03
C SER A 321 6.31 -8.90 4.40
N ASN A 322 7.14 -9.80 3.90
CA ASN A 322 8.33 -9.43 3.14
C ASN A 322 8.38 -10.26 1.85
N GLY A 323 8.58 -9.62 0.72
CA GLY A 323 8.60 -10.32 -0.56
C GLY A 323 8.67 -9.43 -1.79
N TYR A 324 8.57 -10.09 -2.93
CA TYR A 324 8.50 -9.50 -4.27
C TYR A 324 7.73 -10.46 -5.17
N TYR A 325 7.33 -9.99 -6.36
CA TYR A 325 6.72 -10.83 -7.39
C TYR A 325 7.46 -10.70 -8.71
N ARG A 326 7.19 -11.58 -9.67
CA ARG A 326 7.68 -11.45 -11.05
C ARG A 326 6.51 -11.58 -12.03
N PRO A 327 6.22 -10.55 -12.85
CA PRO A 327 5.13 -10.62 -13.81
C PRO A 327 5.44 -11.64 -14.95
N ASP A 328 4.49 -12.51 -15.28
CA ASP A 328 4.54 -13.40 -16.47
C ASP A 328 3.91 -12.70 -17.67
N VAL A 329 4.58 -11.65 -18.16
CA VAL A 329 4.15 -10.91 -19.35
C VAL A 329 4.83 -11.52 -20.59
N ARG A 330 4.08 -12.34 -21.32
CA ARG A 330 4.59 -13.02 -22.52
C ARG A 330 4.48 -12.13 -23.75
N SER A 331 5.63 -11.74 -24.29
CA SER A 331 5.75 -11.08 -25.60
C SER A 331 6.73 -11.84 -26.48
N GLN A 332 6.35 -12.07 -27.74
CA GLN A 332 7.22 -12.75 -28.72
C GLN A 332 8.06 -11.77 -29.57
N GLY A 333 7.82 -10.46 -29.46
CA GLY A 333 8.52 -9.43 -30.24
C GLY A 333 9.85 -8.99 -29.60
N PRO A 334 10.74 -8.33 -30.38
CA PRO A 334 11.90 -7.65 -29.82
C PRO A 334 11.50 -6.51 -28.89
N ALA A 335 12.41 -6.07 -28.02
CA ALA A 335 12.18 -4.90 -27.17
C ALA A 335 11.98 -3.60 -27.98
N ASP A 336 11.03 -2.77 -27.58
CA ASP A 336 10.86 -1.41 -28.10
C ASP A 336 11.75 -0.43 -27.34
N ASN A 337 13.05 -0.49 -27.64
CA ASN A 337 14.07 0.35 -27.00
C ASN A 337 13.86 1.85 -27.24
N VAL A 338 13.19 2.23 -28.34
CA VAL A 338 12.88 3.64 -28.65
C VAL A 338 11.85 4.17 -27.69
N THR A 339 10.76 3.44 -27.44
CA THR A 339 9.73 3.84 -26.49
C THR A 339 10.24 3.75 -25.05
N LEU A 340 10.95 2.68 -24.69
CA LEU A 340 11.54 2.52 -23.35
C LEU A 340 12.48 3.70 -23.00
N SER A 341 13.33 4.12 -23.94
CA SER A 341 14.25 5.23 -23.71
C SER A 341 13.49 6.53 -23.43
N LYS A 342 12.36 6.80 -24.12
CA LYS A 342 11.53 7.99 -23.86
C LYS A 342 10.83 7.99 -22.50
N ILE A 343 10.52 6.81 -21.96
CA ILE A 343 9.83 6.66 -20.67
C ILE A 343 10.77 6.92 -19.49
N PHE A 344 12.03 6.48 -19.60
CA PHE A 344 13.01 6.53 -18.51
C PHE A 344 13.99 7.72 -18.59
N THR A 345 13.87 8.62 -19.58
CA THR A 345 14.63 9.88 -19.69
C THR A 345 13.84 11.07 -19.15
#